data_AF-A0A6N7YKA3-F1
#
_entry.id   AF-A0A6N7YKA3-F1
#
_cell.length_a   1.000
_cell.length_b   1.000
_cell.length_c   1.000
_cell.angle_alpha   90.00
_cell.angle_beta   90.00
_cell.angle_gamma   90.00
#
_symmetry.space_group_name_H-M   'P 1'
#
loop_
_entity.id
_entity.type
_entity.pdbx_description
1 polymer ?
#
loop_
_entity_poly.entity_id
_entity_poly.type
_entity_poly.pdbx_seq_one_letter_code
_entity_poly.pdbx_strand_id
1 'polypeptide(L)'
;MITYDLFTKLYGEAKTYDSLELYISERGWQDWMDDFDIETVTAILKKIYEYSIESLQDIRTKLNYSRIGLSRAYYIPLRTLENWDNKQNMPEYVEVLIKYTFFIKEMTKDESITE
;
A
#
# COMPACT_ATOMS: atom_id res chain seq x y z
N MET A 1 -9.34 11.62 0.16
CA MET A 1 -8.10 10.94 -0.31
C MET A 1 -7.20 10.65 0.88
N ILE A 2 -6.63 9.45 0.97
CA ILE A 2 -5.70 9.09 2.05
C ILE A 2 -4.34 9.78 1.85
N THR A 3 -3.89 10.52 2.86
CA THR A 3 -2.60 11.22 2.83
C THR A 3 -1.43 10.25 3.07
N TYR A 4 -0.23 10.66 2.68
CA TYR A 4 0.98 9.85 2.92
C TYR A 4 1.25 9.63 4.42
N ASP A 5 1.04 10.65 5.24
CA ASP A 5 1.21 10.58 6.69
C ASP A 5 0.25 9.57 7.32
N LEU A 6 -1.04 9.66 6.96
CA LEU A 6 -2.05 8.72 7.42
C LEU A 6 -1.76 7.30 6.95
N PHE A 7 -1.39 7.11 5.69
CA PHE A 7 -0.98 5.81 5.17
C PHE A 7 0.20 5.24 5.96
N THR A 8 1.25 6.03 6.18
CA THR A 8 2.46 5.57 6.88
C THR A 8 2.15 5.14 8.31
N LYS A 9 1.29 5.90 9.01
CA LYS A 9 0.82 5.55 10.35
C LYS A 9 0.06 4.22 10.35
N LEU A 10 -0.99 4.11 9.53
CA LEU A 10 -1.84 2.91 9.44
C LEU A 10 -1.03 1.68 8.98
N TYR A 11 -0.10 1.88 8.04
CA TYR A 11 0.80 0.85 7.55
C TYR A 11 1.76 0.34 8.62
N GLY A 12 2.34 1.25 9.41
CA GLY A 12 3.21 0.92 10.54
C GLY A 12 2.46 0.17 11.64
N GLU A 13 1.24 0.62 11.98
CA GLU A 13 0.34 -0.10 12.89
C GLU A 13 0.02 -1.50 12.35
N ALA A 14 -0.34 -1.63 11.07
CA ALA A 14 -0.72 -2.91 10.47
C ALA A 14 0.37 -3.99 10.62
N LYS A 15 1.65 -3.61 10.55
CA LYS A 15 2.78 -4.53 10.77
C LYS A 15 2.84 -5.13 12.16
N THR A 16 2.21 -4.52 13.17
CA THR A 16 2.23 -5.01 14.56
C THR A 16 1.08 -5.96 14.89
N TYR A 17 0.16 -6.18 13.94
CA TYR A 17 -1.00 -7.04 14.13
C TYR A 17 -0.81 -8.41 13.47
N ASP A 18 -1.26 -9.46 14.15
CA ASP A 18 -1.17 -10.84 13.65
C ASP A 18 -2.27 -11.18 12.63
N SER A 19 -3.37 -10.43 12.62
CA SER A 19 -4.49 -10.66 11.72
C SER A 19 -5.19 -9.36 11.31
N LEU A 20 -5.81 -9.40 10.13
CA LEU A 20 -6.66 -8.31 9.61
C LEU A 20 -7.83 -7.99 10.57
N GLU A 21 -8.40 -9.02 11.18
CA GLU A 21 -9.54 -8.89 12.08
C GLU A 21 -9.16 -8.08 13.34
N LEU A 22 -8.02 -8.38 13.96
CA LEU A 22 -7.51 -7.61 15.10
C LEU A 22 -7.18 -6.18 14.68
N TYR A 23 -6.51 -6.02 13.54
CA TYR A 23 -6.16 -4.71 12.99
C TYR A 23 -7.38 -3.80 12.77
N ILE A 24 -8.50 -4.35 12.29
CA ILE A 24 -9.74 -3.58 12.07
C ILE A 24 -10.49 -3.34 13.39
N SER A 25 -10.70 -4.39 14.19
CA SER A 25 -11.60 -4.34 15.35
C SER A 25 -11.07 -3.48 16.50
N GLU A 26 -9.76 -3.43 16.73
CA GLU A 26 -9.18 -2.65 17.83
C GLU A 26 -9.04 -1.15 17.53
N ARG A 27 -9.12 -0.73 16.25
CA ARG A 27 -8.87 0.66 15.84
C ARG A 27 -9.95 1.63 16.30
N GLY A 28 -11.21 1.20 16.29
CA GLY A 28 -12.37 2.07 16.45
C GLY A 28 -12.52 3.10 15.32
N TRP A 29 -13.51 3.99 15.45
CA TRP A 29 -13.74 5.09 14.49
C TRP A 29 -12.76 6.24 14.72
N GLN A 30 -12.28 6.88 13.65
CA GLN A 30 -11.29 7.96 13.69
C GLN A 30 -11.69 9.08 12.73
N ASP A 31 -11.26 10.33 12.99
CA ASP A 31 -11.67 11.52 12.23
C ASP A 31 -11.52 11.39 10.70
N TRP A 32 -10.46 10.74 10.21
CA TRP A 32 -10.26 10.57 8.77
C TRP A 32 -11.32 9.67 8.11
N MET A 33 -12.02 8.84 8.89
CA MET A 33 -13.06 7.95 8.42
C MET A 33 -14.35 8.70 8.10
N ASP A 34 -14.56 9.91 8.65
CA ASP A 34 -15.74 10.75 8.38
C ASP A 34 -15.84 11.16 6.90
N ASP A 35 -14.71 11.13 6.17
CA ASP A 35 -14.64 11.44 4.75
C ASP A 35 -15.10 10.28 3.83
N PHE A 36 -15.43 9.12 4.39
CA PHE A 36 -15.70 7.88 3.64
C PHE A 36 -16.90 7.11 4.23
N ASP A 37 -17.56 6.31 3.39
CA ASP A 37 -18.52 5.32 3.89
C ASP A 37 -17.81 4.11 4.54
N ILE A 38 -18.56 3.32 5.31
CA ILE A 38 -18.04 2.17 6.07
C ILE A 38 -17.40 1.11 5.16
N GLU A 39 -17.95 0.88 3.97
CA GLU A 39 -17.42 -0.11 3.03
C GLU A 39 -16.06 0.34 2.50
N THR A 40 -15.94 1.62 2.15
CA THR A 40 -14.71 2.27 1.71
C THR A 40 -13.65 2.28 2.82
N VAL A 41 -14.02 2.63 4.06
CA VAL A 41 -13.11 2.55 5.23
C VAL A 41 -12.59 1.11 5.39
N THR A 42 -13.47 0.12 5.31
CA THR A 42 -13.10 -1.29 5.45
C THR A 42 -12.15 -1.73 4.32
N ALA A 43 -12.41 -1.33 3.09
CA ALA A 43 -11.55 -1.61 1.94
C ALA A 43 -10.16 -0.97 2.08
N ILE A 44 -10.09 0.29 2.52
CA ILE A 44 -8.84 1.01 2.80
C ILE A 44 -8.02 0.26 3.86
N LEU A 45 -8.63 -0.07 5.00
CA LEU A 45 -7.95 -0.78 6.08
C LEU A 45 -7.44 -2.16 5.62
N LYS A 46 -8.29 -2.92 4.93
CA LYS A 46 -7.91 -4.22 4.36
C LYS A 46 -6.71 -4.11 3.42
N LYS A 47 -6.75 -3.13 2.51
CA LYS A 47 -5.68 -2.94 1.53
C LYS A 47 -4.36 -2.52 2.19
N ILE A 48 -4.40 -1.62 3.17
CA ILE A 48 -3.21 -1.22 3.94
C ILE A 48 -2.60 -2.43 4.68
N TYR A 49 -3.44 -3.27 5.28
CA TYR A 49 -2.98 -4.49 5.93
C TYR A 49 -2.33 -5.47 4.94
N GLU A 50 -2.96 -5.75 3.79
CA GLU A 50 -2.38 -6.57 2.71
C GLU A 50 -0.99 -6.05 2.31
N TYR A 51 -0.87 -4.74 2.11
CA TYR A 51 0.40 -4.09 1.76
C TYR A 51 1.47 -4.22 2.85
N SER A 52 1.06 -4.26 4.13
CA SER A 52 1.96 -4.35 5.28
C SER A 52 2.68 -5.69 5.34
N ILE A 53 2.02 -6.77 4.92
CA ILE A 53 2.54 -8.14 4.97
C ILE A 53 3.17 -8.60 3.65
N GLU A 54 2.76 -8.02 2.52
CA GLU A 54 3.25 -8.39 1.20
C GLU A 54 4.57 -7.71 0.84
N SER A 55 5.42 -8.43 0.10
CA SER A 55 6.65 -7.82 -0.42
C SER A 55 6.35 -6.86 -1.57
N LEU A 56 7.29 -5.96 -1.87
CA LEU A 56 7.19 -5.10 -3.05
C LEU A 56 7.00 -5.92 -4.34
N GLN A 57 7.66 -7.08 -4.45
CA GLN A 57 7.55 -7.96 -5.60
C GLN A 57 6.13 -8.52 -5.76
N ASP A 58 5.51 -8.94 -4.66
CA ASP A 58 4.15 -9.50 -4.66
C ASP A 58 3.16 -8.46 -5.17
N ILE A 59 3.19 -7.26 -4.57
CA ILE A 59 2.30 -6.15 -4.93
C ILE A 59 2.54 -5.74 -6.38
N ARG A 60 3.80 -5.56 -6.80
CA ARG A 60 4.15 -5.21 -8.18
C ARG A 60 3.58 -6.23 -9.18
N THR A 61 3.69 -7.52 -8.86
CA THR A 61 3.21 -8.61 -9.73
C THR A 61 1.69 -8.65 -9.78
N LYS A 62 1.00 -8.48 -8.64
CA LYS A 62 -0.47 -8.36 -8.58
C LYS A 62 -1.00 -7.21 -9.41
N LEU A 63 -0.29 -6.08 -9.42
CA LEU A 63 -0.63 -4.89 -10.20
C LEU A 63 -0.18 -4.96 -11.67
N ASN A 64 0.29 -6.12 -12.15
CA ASN A 64 0.79 -6.31 -13.50
C ASN A 64 1.92 -5.33 -13.90
N TYR A 65 2.69 -4.84 -12.94
CA TYR A 65 3.88 -4.06 -13.22
C TYR A 65 5.05 -4.99 -13.53
N SER A 66 5.62 -4.89 -14.73
CA SER A 66 6.94 -5.47 -14.98
C SER A 66 8.02 -4.66 -14.25
N ARG A 67 9.19 -5.27 -13.94
CA ARG A 67 10.35 -4.54 -13.40
C ARG A 67 10.75 -3.37 -14.30
N ILE A 68 10.70 -3.56 -15.63
CA ILE A 68 10.97 -2.51 -16.62
C ILE A 68 9.92 -1.39 -16.54
N GLY A 69 8.63 -1.75 -16.42
CA GLY A 69 7.54 -0.79 -16.25
C GLY A 69 7.71 0.05 -14.99
N LEU A 70 8.06 -0.59 -13.87
CA LEU A 70 8.31 0.09 -12.61
C LEU A 70 9.53 1.02 -12.70
N SER A 71 10.62 0.54 -13.31
CA SER A 71 11.84 1.32 -13.55
C SER A 71 11.56 2.62 -14.29
N ARG A 72 10.76 2.56 -15.35
CA ARG A 72 10.34 3.73 -16.13
C ARG A 72 9.41 4.65 -15.35
N ALA A 73 8.44 4.09 -14.62
CA ALA A 73 7.43 4.88 -13.92
C ALA A 73 7.98 5.65 -12.71
N TYR A 74 9.02 5.13 -12.04
CA TYR A 74 9.58 5.71 -10.81
C TYR A 74 11.01 6.20 -10.98
N TYR A 75 11.56 6.10 -12.19
CA TYR A 75 12.94 6.44 -12.50
C TYR A 75 13.96 5.71 -11.60
N ILE A 76 13.71 4.43 -11.34
CA ILE A 76 14.55 3.57 -10.49
C ILE A 76 15.36 2.63 -11.39
N PRO A 77 16.69 2.51 -11.23
CA PRO A 77 17.49 1.59 -12.03
C PRO A 77 17.00 0.14 -11.93
N LEU A 78 17.00 -0.57 -13.07
CA LEU A 78 16.51 -1.96 -13.12
C LEU A 78 17.27 -2.89 -12.15
N ARG A 79 18.58 -2.68 -12.00
CA ARG A 79 19.42 -3.42 -11.05
C ARG A 79 19.01 -3.19 -9.59
N THR A 80 18.59 -1.96 -9.25
CA THR A 80 18.10 -1.64 -7.91
C THR A 80 16.79 -2.37 -7.62
N LEU A 81 15.85 -2.37 -8.57
CA LEU A 81 14.61 -3.13 -8.44
C LEU A 81 14.83 -4.64 -8.35
N GLU A 82 15.79 -5.17 -9.10
CA GLU A 82 16.20 -6.57 -9.00
C GLU A 82 16.75 -6.92 -7.61
N ASN A 83 17.59 -6.06 -7.02
CA ASN A 83 18.09 -6.27 -5.67
C ASN A 83 16.95 -6.24 -4.63
N TRP A 84 16.02 -5.27 -4.76
CA TRP A 84 14.88 -5.13 -3.85
C TRP A 84 13.89 -6.29 -3.95
N ASP A 85 13.60 -6.79 -5.16
CA ASP A 85 12.78 -8.00 -5.35
C ASP A 85 13.41 -9.21 -4.64
N ASN A 86 14.75 -9.28 -4.61
CA ASN A 86 15.50 -10.30 -3.86
C ASN A 86 15.67 -9.97 -2.35
N LYS A 87 14.91 -9.01 -1.81
CA LYS A 87 14.93 -8.53 -0.42
C LYS A 87 16.30 -8.01 0.06
N GLN A 88 17.12 -7.50 -0.86
CA GLN A 88 18.44 -6.96 -0.52
C GLN A 88 18.44 -5.43 -0.47
N ASN A 89 18.94 -4.87 0.63
CA ASN A 89 19.33 -3.45 0.75
C ASN A 89 18.22 -2.45 0.35
N MET A 90 16.95 -2.78 0.57
CA MET A 90 15.86 -1.82 0.38
C MET A 90 15.67 -1.00 1.66
N PRO A 91 15.79 0.33 1.61
CA PRO A 91 15.47 1.15 2.77
C PRO A 91 13.96 1.13 3.03
N GLU A 92 13.56 0.97 4.29
CA GLU A 92 12.14 0.89 4.67
C GLU A 92 11.32 2.10 4.20
N TYR A 93 11.87 3.31 4.32
CA TYR A 93 11.19 4.54 3.87
C TYR A 93 10.91 4.53 2.36
N VAL A 94 11.77 3.88 1.55
CA VAL A 94 11.55 3.74 0.10
C VAL A 94 10.44 2.74 -0.17
N GLU A 95 10.39 1.65 0.59
CA GLU A 95 9.34 0.65 0.47
C GLU A 95 7.96 1.24 0.79
N VAL A 96 7.85 1.95 1.91
CA VAL A 96 6.63 2.65 2.32
C VAL A 96 6.19 3.64 1.25
N LEU A 97 7.11 4.45 0.72
CA LEU A 97 6.79 5.42 -0.32
C LEU A 97 6.26 4.77 -1.60
N ILE A 98 6.93 3.74 -2.12
CA ILE A 98 6.48 3.05 -3.33
C ILE A 98 5.13 2.39 -3.09
N LYS A 99 4.95 1.71 -1.95
CA LYS A 99 3.68 1.11 -1.55
C LYS A 99 2.55 2.14 -1.46
N TYR A 100 2.78 3.31 -0.89
CA TYR A 100 1.79 4.40 -0.89
C TYR A 100 1.34 4.79 -2.30
N THR A 101 2.29 4.96 -3.22
CA THR A 101 1.94 5.37 -4.59
C THR A 101 1.16 4.29 -5.36
N PHE A 102 1.39 3.02 -5.07
CA PHE A 102 0.60 1.92 -5.62
C PHE A 102 -0.81 1.91 -5.01
N PHE A 103 -0.90 2.07 -3.69
CA PHE A 103 -2.17 2.17 -2.98
C PHE A 103 -3.06 3.29 -3.55
N ILE A 104 -2.52 4.49 -3.73
CA ILE A 104 -3.28 5.61 -4.34
C ILE A 104 -3.73 5.27 -5.75
N LYS A 105 -2.88 4.67 -6.58
CA LYS A 105 -3.24 4.27 -7.94
C LYS A 105 -4.40 3.27 -7.96
N GLU A 106 -4.42 2.30 -7.06
CA GLU A 106 -5.54 1.36 -6.93
C GLU A 106 -6.82 2.08 -6.52
N MET A 107 -6.78 2.91 -5.47
CA MET A 107 -7.95 3.63 -4.98
C MET A 107 -8.55 4.57 -6.04
N THR A 108 -7.71 5.26 -6.83
CA THR A 108 -8.19 6.12 -7.93
C THR A 108 -8.70 5.36 -9.16
N LYS A 109 -8.31 4.09 -9.32
CA LYS A 109 -8.80 3.27 -10.45
C LYS A 109 -10.18 2.71 -10.17
N ASP A 110 -10.50 2.36 -8.92
CA ASP A 110 -11.84 1.88 -8.55
C ASP A 110 -12.91 2.98 -8.74
N GLU A 111 -12.57 4.26 -8.54
CA GLU A 111 -13.45 5.39 -8.84
C GLU A 111 -13.81 5.51 -10.34
N SER A 112 -12.95 5.01 -11.25
CA SER A 112 -13.17 5.09 -12.70
C SER A 112 -14.04 3.97 -13.28
N ILE A 113 -14.46 2.99 -12.47
CA ILE A 113 -15.33 1.87 -12.86
C ILE A 113 -16.79 2.15 -12.42
N THR A 114 -17.05 3.25 -11.72
CA THR A 114 -18.36 3.64 -11.20
C THR A 114 -19.05 4.79 -11.94
N GLU A 115 -18.51 5.24 -13.08
CA GLU A 115 -19.18 6.13 -14.07
C GLU A 115 -19.56 5.37 -15.35
#